data_AF-A0A1V4THC5-F1
#
_entry.id   AF-A0A1V4THC5-F1
#
_cell.length_a   1.000
_cell.length_b   1.000
_cell.length_c   1.000
_cell.angle_alpha   90.00
_cell.angle_beta   90.00
_cell.angle_gamma   90.00
#
_symmetry.space_group_name_H-M   'P 1'
#
loop_
_entity.id
_entity.type
_entity.pdbx_description
1 polymer ?
#
loop_
_entity_poly.entity_id
_entity_poly.type
_entity_poly.pdbx_seq_one_letter_code
_entity_poly.pdbx_strand_id
1 'polypeptide(L)'
;MELVHVVNLLLCLAIVVLGVMGYRKSRHRLPLSLAAVFGLFALSHGLVLSGLFPDMGVIIISLRVAAYSLVILLLYKYIQVLDVF
;
A
#
# COMPACT_ATOMS: atom_id res chain seq x y z
N MET A 1 -6.99 -17.36 9.67
CA MET A 1 -5.86 -16.53 9.21
C MET A 1 -6.04 -16.15 7.74
N GLU A 2 -6.39 -17.09 6.86
CA GLU A 2 -6.67 -16.84 5.44
C GLU A 2 -7.69 -15.73 5.15
N LEU A 3 -8.83 -15.70 5.85
CA LEU A 3 -9.89 -14.70 5.60
C LEU A 3 -9.38 -13.26 5.75
N VAL A 4 -8.51 -13.00 6.72
CA VAL A 4 -7.94 -11.66 6.96
C VAL A 4 -7.08 -11.23 5.78
N HIS A 5 -6.28 -12.14 5.21
CA HIS A 5 -5.44 -11.84 4.07
C HIS A 5 -6.25 -11.64 2.79
N VAL A 6 -7.32 -12.41 2.58
CA VAL A 6 -8.25 -12.22 1.45
C VAL A 6 -8.94 -10.87 1.54
N VAL A 7 -9.51 -10.53 2.69
CA VAL A 7 -10.21 -9.25 2.88
C VAL A 7 -9.24 -8.08 2.68
N ASN A 8 -8.05 -8.14 3.27
CA ASN A 8 -7.05 -7.09 3.09
C ASN A 8 -6.59 -6.97 1.64
N LEU A 9 -6.42 -8.07 0.92
CA LEU A 9 -6.06 -8.04 -0.49
C LEU A 9 -7.15 -7.33 -1.32
N LEU A 10 -8.42 -7.66 -1.11
CA LEU A 10 -9.54 -7.03 -1.80
C LEU A 10 -9.61 -5.53 -1.52
N LEU A 11 -9.46 -5.12 -0.25
CA LEU A 11 -9.43 -3.71 0.13
C LEU A 11 -8.24 -2.97 -0.50
N CYS A 12 -7.05 -3.57 -0.48
CA CYS A 12 -5.86 -2.98 -1.10
C CYS A 12 -6.07 -2.80 -2.61
N LEU A 13 -6.62 -3.81 -3.29
CA LEU A 13 -6.93 -3.72 -4.73
C LEU A 13 -7.97 -2.63 -5.03
N ALA A 14 -9.03 -2.54 -4.23
CA ALA A 14 -10.03 -1.48 -4.36
C ALA A 14 -9.40 -0.09 -4.23
N ILE A 15 -8.52 0.10 -3.23
CA ILE A 15 -7.79 1.36 -3.03
C ILE A 15 -6.83 1.65 -4.19
N VAL A 16 -6.12 0.65 -4.71
CA VAL A 16 -5.25 0.79 -5.89
C VAL A 16 -6.06 1.27 -7.10
N VAL A 17 -7.19 0.62 -7.38
CA VAL A 17 -8.09 1.00 -8.49
C VAL A 17 -8.59 2.43 -8.31
N LEU A 18 -9.10 2.78 -7.14
CA LEU A 18 -9.59 4.12 -6.84
C LEU A 18 -8.47 5.17 -6.92
N GLY A 19 -7.28 4.87 -6.41
CA GLY A 19 -6.14 5.78 -6.44
C GLY A 19 -5.62 6.04 -7.85
N VAL A 20 -5.56 5.01 -8.71
CA VAL A 20 -5.20 5.15 -10.12
C VAL A 20 -6.29 5.92 -10.89
N MET A 21 -7.57 5.61 -10.67
CA MET A 21 -8.68 6.37 -11.29
C MET A 21 -8.68 7.83 -10.85
N GLY A 22 -8.46 8.09 -9.56
CA GLY A 22 -8.34 9.42 -8.98
C GLY A 22 -7.17 10.21 -9.57
N TYR A 23 -6.02 9.56 -9.79
CA TYR A 23 -4.87 10.16 -10.47
C TYR A 23 -5.20 10.52 -11.91
N ARG A 24 -5.84 9.62 -12.67
CA ARG A 24 -6.21 9.87 -14.07
C ARG A 24 -7.16 11.07 -14.20
N LYS A 25 -8.07 11.26 -13.25
CA LYS A 25 -9.07 12.35 -13.29
C LYS A 25 -8.53 13.68 -12.78
N SER A 26 -7.70 13.67 -11.74
CA SER A 26 -7.26 14.90 -11.07
C SER A 26 -5.81 15.33 -11.37
N ARG A 27 -4.98 14.41 -11.89
CA ARG A 27 -3.51 14.53 -11.98
C ARG A 27 -2.81 14.86 -10.66
N HIS A 28 -3.50 14.83 -9.52
CA HIS A 28 -2.88 15.02 -8.22
C HIS A 28 -2.03 13.80 -7.85
N ARG A 29 -0.83 14.05 -7.35
CA ARG A 29 0.13 12.98 -7.01
C ARG A 29 -0.34 12.12 -5.82
N LEU A 30 -1.19 12.67 -4.95
CA LEU A 30 -1.61 12.04 -3.69
C LEU A 30 -2.41 10.73 -3.90
N PRO A 31 -3.46 10.67 -4.75
CA PRO A 31 -4.13 9.41 -5.11
C PRO A 31 -3.19 8.33 -5.66
N LEU A 32 -2.21 8.72 -6.48
CA LEU A 32 -1.24 7.78 -7.06
C LEU A 32 -0.26 7.26 -6.01
N SER A 33 0.19 8.11 -5.10
CA SER A 33 1.06 7.72 -3.99
C SER A 33 0.37 6.74 -3.04
N LEU A 34 -0.91 6.95 -2.75
CA LEU A 34 -1.72 5.99 -1.99
C LEU A 34 -1.87 4.66 -2.74
N ALA A 35 -2.16 4.70 -4.05
CA ALA A 35 -2.21 3.46 -4.85
C ALA A 35 -0.89 2.69 -4.80
N ALA A 36 0.26 3.37 -4.84
CA ALA A 36 1.56 2.71 -4.75
C ALA A 36 1.78 2.02 -3.39
N VAL A 37 1.45 2.70 -2.28
CA VAL A 37 1.50 2.12 -0.93
C VAL A 37 0.64 0.87 -0.82
N PHE A 38 -0.64 0.98 -1.19
CA PHE A 38 -1.59 -0.12 -1.07
C PHE A 38 -1.29 -1.24 -2.08
N GLY A 39 -0.60 -0.94 -3.18
CA GLY A 39 -0.05 -1.95 -4.09
C GLY A 39 0.99 -2.83 -3.41
N LEU A 40 1.91 -2.26 -2.61
CA LEU A 40 2.88 -3.04 -1.83
C LEU A 40 2.20 -3.93 -0.77
N PHE A 41 1.15 -3.43 -0.12
CA PHE A 41 0.34 -4.25 0.80
C PHE A 41 -0.42 -5.37 0.08
N ALA A 42 -1.00 -5.09 -1.10
CA ALA A 42 -1.65 -6.11 -1.93
C ALA A 42 -0.65 -7.22 -2.32
N LEU A 43 0.57 -6.85 -2.73
CA LEU A 43 1.63 -7.82 -3.05
C LEU A 43 2.00 -8.66 -1.82
N SER A 44 2.17 -8.04 -0.66
CA SER A 44 2.45 -8.76 0.60
C SER A 44 1.36 -9.79 0.93
N HIS A 45 0.09 -9.42 0.80
CA HIS A 45 -1.03 -10.34 1.05
C HIS A 45 -1.19 -11.42 -0.04
N GLY A 46 -0.96 -11.06 -1.30
CA GLY A 46 -0.92 -12.02 -2.40
C GLY A 46 0.16 -13.09 -2.19
N LEU A 47 1.34 -12.70 -1.71
CA LEU A 47 2.41 -13.64 -1.39
C LEU A 47 2.02 -14.59 -0.24
N VAL A 48 1.39 -14.09 0.82
CA VAL A 48 0.89 -14.93 1.91
C VAL A 48 -0.13 -15.95 1.39
N LEU A 49 -1.13 -15.50 0.61
CA LEU A 49 -2.19 -16.36 0.07
C LEU A 49 -1.68 -17.36 -0.97
N SER A 50 -0.61 -17.01 -1.70
CA SER A 50 -0.04 -17.89 -2.71
C SER A 50 0.58 -19.15 -2.12
N GLY A 51 1.01 -19.12 -0.85
CA GLY A 51 1.66 -20.24 -0.17
C GLY A 51 2.90 -20.78 -0.90
N LEU A 52 3.45 -20.02 -1.85
CA LEU A 52 4.32 -20.57 -2.90
C LEU A 52 5.72 -20.95 -2.39
N PHE A 53 6.14 -20.39 -1.25
CA PHE A 53 7.46 -20.64 -0.69
C PHE A 53 7.44 -20.69 0.84
N PRO A 54 8.14 -21.66 1.46
CA PRO A 54 8.10 -21.89 2.90
C PRO A 54 8.72 -20.78 3.77
N ASP A 55 9.63 -19.95 3.23
CA ASP A 55 10.37 -18.92 4.00
C ASP A 55 10.18 -17.48 3.49
N MET A 56 8.98 -17.13 3.01
CA MET A 56 8.68 -15.76 2.54
C MET A 56 8.55 -14.73 3.66
N GLY A 57 8.69 -15.11 4.93
CA GLY A 57 8.48 -14.23 6.08
C GLY A 57 9.29 -12.93 6.00
N VAL A 58 10.58 -13.03 5.65
CA VAL A 58 11.47 -11.86 5.49
C VAL A 58 10.97 -10.95 4.37
N ILE A 59 10.66 -11.49 3.19
CA ILE A 59 10.18 -10.73 2.03
C ILE A 59 8.85 -10.03 2.33
N ILE A 60 7.90 -10.75 2.94
CA ILE A 60 6.58 -10.24 3.32
C ILE A 60 6.73 -9.09 4.31
N ILE A 61 7.62 -9.22 5.30
CA ILE A 61 7.90 -8.16 6.28
C ILE A 61 8.57 -6.96 5.60
N SER A 62 9.58 -7.18 4.75
CA SER A 62 10.26 -6.11 4.01
C SER A 62 9.29 -5.29 3.17
N LEU A 63 8.35 -5.93 2.47
CA LEU A 63 7.30 -5.24 1.71
C LEU A 63 6.42 -4.37 2.61
N ARG A 64 6.02 -4.88 3.78
CA ARG A 64 5.18 -4.12 4.72
C ARG A 64 5.95 -2.93 5.30
N VAL A 65 7.20 -3.13 5.71
CA VAL A 65 8.05 -2.05 6.21
C VAL A 65 8.20 -0.96 5.16
N ALA A 66 8.51 -1.33 3.90
CA ALA A 66 8.61 -0.37 2.80
C ALA A 66 7.29 0.40 2.59
N ALA A 67 6.14 -0.29 2.64
CA ALA A 67 4.83 0.34 2.50
C ALA A 67 4.53 1.32 3.65
N TYR A 68 4.78 0.93 4.91
CA TYR A 68 4.63 1.82 6.06
C TYR A 68 5.59 3.01 6.02
N SER A 69 6.85 2.81 5.62
CA SER A 69 7.81 3.90 5.43
C SER A 69 7.33 4.90 4.38
N LEU A 70 6.74 4.42 3.28
CA LEU A 70 6.19 5.30 2.26
C LEU A 70 4.99 6.11 2.79
N VAL A 71 4.12 5.52 3.61
CA VAL A 71 3.05 6.26 4.30
C VAL A 71 3.61 7.34 5.21
N ILE A 72 4.62 7.02 6.03
CA ILE A 72 5.26 7.97 6.94
C ILE A 72 5.85 9.13 6.13
N LEU A 73 6.56 8.86 5.03
CA LEU A 73 7.13 9.89 4.18
C LEU A 73 6.07 10.78 3.51
N LEU A 74 4.94 10.19 3.10
CA LEU A 74 3.82 10.95 2.52
C LEU A 74 3.18 11.87 3.56
N LEU A 75 2.94 11.37 4.77
CA LEU A 75 2.40 12.16 5.88
C LEU A 75 3.38 13.24 6.31
N TYR A 76 4.66 12.93 6.42
CA TYR A 76 5.70 13.90 6.76
C TYR A 76 5.75 15.05 5.74
N LYS A 77 5.75 14.73 4.44
CA LYS A 77 5.67 15.75 3.38
C LYS A 77 4.38 16.56 3.46
N TYR A 78 3.25 15.92 3.74
CA TYR A 78 1.98 16.62 3.87
C TYR A 78 1.95 17.59 5.06
N ILE A 79 2.49 17.18 6.20
CA ILE A 79 2.62 18.02 7.40
C ILE A 79 3.56 19.20 7.14
N GLN A 80 4.71 18.98 6.48
CA GLN A 80 5.62 20.07 6.09
C GLN A 80 4.96 21.09 5.15
N VAL A 81 4.08 20.65 4.26
CA VAL A 81 3.37 21.55 3.33
C VAL A 81 2.31 22.40 4.04
N LEU A 82 1.77 21.92 5.17
CA LEU A 82 0.71 22.62 5.90
C LEU A 82 1.21 23.68 6.89
N ASP A 83 2.52 23.94 6.99
CA ASP A 83 3.13 24.92 7.92
C ASP A 83 2.50 24.86 9.34
N VAL A 84 2.40 23.66 9.92
CA VAL A 84 1.92 23.47 11.31
C VAL A 84 3.02 23.75 12.34
N PHE A 85 4.09 24.46 11.97
CA PHE A 85 5.15 24.92 12.87
C PHE A 85 5.61 26.32 12.50
#